data_AF-A0A6G2D5Z5-F1
#
_entry.id   AF-A0A6G2D5Z5-F1
#
_cell.length_a   1.000
_cell.length_b   1.000
_cell.length_c   1.000
_cell.angle_alpha   90.00
_cell.angle_beta   90.00
_cell.angle_gamma   90.00
#
_symmetry.space_group_name_H-M   'P 1'
#
loop_
_entity.id
_entity.type
_entity.pdbx_description
1 polymer ?
#
loop_
_entity_poly.entity_id
_entity_poly.type
_entity_poly.pdbx_seq_one_letter_code
_entity_poly.pdbx_strand_id
1 'polypeptide(L)'
;MEESKKLNAVIDVIMLAGTILLRNGSEIYRVEDTMIRIAHSQGIMDCNVLAMPAAIFFSIENTNISRMKRVTSSSYNIEKVCDVNQISRQLVAGQLDLDT
;
A
#
# COMPACT_ATOMS: atom_id res chain seq x y z
N MET A 1 -14.40 24.22 23.86
CA MET A 1 -15.06 22.93 23.49
C MET A 1 -15.46 22.88 22.02
N GLU A 2 -15.92 23.97 21.40
CA GLU A 2 -16.26 24.05 19.97
C GLU A 2 -15.05 23.89 19.03
N GLU A 3 -13.92 24.53 19.35
CA GLU A 3 -12.69 24.55 18.55
C GLU A 3 -12.05 23.16 18.40
N SER A 4 -12.04 22.37 19.47
CA SER A 4 -11.53 21.00 19.45
C SER A 4 -12.39 20.07 18.59
N LYS A 5 -13.71 20.26 18.56
CA LYS A 5 -14.60 19.49 17.69
C LYS A 5 -14.37 19.81 16.21
N LYS A 6 -14.11 21.08 15.88
CA LYS A 6 -13.82 21.51 14.51
C LYS A 6 -12.47 20.98 14.01
N LEU A 7 -11.45 20.98 14.86
CA LEU A 7 -10.13 20.42 14.52
C LEU A 7 -10.19 18.91 14.27
N ASN A 8 -10.92 18.17 15.12
CA ASN A 8 -11.10 16.73 14.92
C ASN A 8 -11.79 16.40 13.59
N ALA A 9 -12.84 17.15 13.23
CA ALA A 9 -13.52 16.96 11.95
C ALA A 9 -12.59 17.20 10.72
N VAL A 10 -11.66 18.15 10.83
CA VAL A 10 -10.65 18.41 9.79
C VAL A 10 -9.69 17.21 9.65
N ILE A 11 -9.22 16.67 10.78
CA ILE A 11 -8.31 15.51 10.79
C ILE A 11 -9.01 14.28 10.20
N ASP A 12 -10.29 14.06 10.55
CA ASP A 12 -11.07 12.93 10.03
C ASP A 12 -11.19 12.96 8.50
N VAL A 13 -11.37 14.14 7.91
CA VAL A 13 -11.41 14.31 6.44
C VAL A 13 -10.07 14.03 5.78
N ILE A 14 -8.96 14.50 6.39
CA ILE A 14 -7.59 14.26 5.89
C ILE A 14 -7.29 12.75 5.90
N MET A 15 -7.61 12.08 7.00
CA MET A 15 -7.38 10.63 7.17
C MET A 15 -8.26 9.80 6.23
N LEU A 16 -9.52 10.20 6.01
CA LEU A 16 -10.42 9.55 5.08
C LEU A 16 -9.91 9.66 3.64
N ALA A 17 -9.46 10.84 3.22
CA ALA A 17 -8.88 11.07 1.90
C ALA A 17 -7.64 10.20 1.67
N GLY A 18 -6.70 10.18 2.62
CA GLY A 18 -5.50 9.35 2.54
C GLY A 18 -5.80 7.86 2.46
N THR A 19 -6.77 7.39 3.26
CA THR A 19 -7.18 5.98 3.30
C THR A 19 -7.85 5.53 2.00
N ILE A 20 -8.73 6.35 1.43
CA ILE A 20 -9.37 6.05 0.14
C ILE A 20 -8.32 5.99 -0.96
N LEU A 21 -7.40 6.96 -0.98
CA LEU A 21 -6.31 6.99 -1.94
C LEU A 21 -5.44 5.73 -1.81
N LEU A 22 -4.98 5.36 -0.61
CA LEU A 22 -4.17 4.14 -0.41
C LEU A 22 -4.89 2.85 -0.83
N ARG A 23 -6.15 2.67 -0.41
CA ARG A 23 -6.91 1.43 -0.64
C ARG A 23 -7.32 1.21 -2.09
N ASN A 24 -7.44 2.30 -2.86
CA ASN A 24 -7.70 2.24 -4.29
C ASN A 24 -6.41 2.26 -5.12
N GLY A 25 -5.25 2.11 -4.47
CA GLY A 25 -4.00 1.96 -5.17
C GLY A 25 -3.23 3.21 -5.52
N SER A 26 -3.65 4.35 -4.98
CA SER A 26 -2.96 5.61 -5.18
C SER A 26 -1.53 5.52 -4.68
N GLU A 27 -0.66 6.26 -5.35
CA GLU A 27 0.75 6.30 -5.01
C GLU A 27 0.97 6.95 -3.65
N ILE A 28 1.91 6.38 -2.91
CA ILE A 28 2.18 6.71 -1.51
C ILE A 28 2.51 8.19 -1.30
N TYR A 29 3.38 8.78 -2.13
CA TYR A 29 3.67 10.21 -2.04
C TYR A 29 2.47 11.10 -2.41
N ARG A 30 1.54 10.63 -3.26
CA ARG A 30 0.30 11.38 -3.62
C ARG A 30 -0.71 11.34 -2.48
N VAL A 31 -0.76 10.22 -1.77
CA VAL A 31 -1.50 10.08 -0.51
C VAL A 31 -0.95 11.12 0.47
N GLU A 32 0.37 11.16 0.68
CA GLU A 32 1.03 12.11 1.58
C GLU A 32 0.80 13.57 1.20
N ASP A 33 1.10 13.97 -0.05
CA ASP A 33 0.92 15.34 -0.55
C ASP A 33 -0.54 15.80 -0.48
N THR A 34 -1.49 14.91 -0.80
CA THR A 34 -2.92 15.25 -0.70
C THR A 34 -3.31 15.49 0.76
N MET A 35 -2.84 14.67 1.69
CA MET A 35 -3.10 14.83 3.11
C MET A 35 -2.48 16.13 3.65
N ILE A 36 -1.24 16.45 3.26
CA ILE A 36 -0.54 17.68 3.66
C ILE A 36 -1.24 18.93 3.09
N ARG A 37 -1.62 18.93 1.81
CA ARG A 37 -2.33 20.06 1.19
C ARG A 37 -3.70 20.32 1.81
N ILE A 38 -4.44 19.26 2.16
CA ILE A 38 -5.71 19.42 2.87
C ILE A 38 -5.44 20.02 4.26
N ALA A 39 -4.42 19.54 4.99
CA ALA A 39 -4.04 20.09 6.29
C ALA A 39 -3.65 21.58 6.21
N HIS A 40 -2.83 21.97 5.25
CA HIS A 40 -2.42 23.37 5.03
C HIS A 40 -3.62 24.28 4.72
N SER A 41 -4.60 23.80 3.93
CA SER A 41 -5.83 24.56 3.64
C SER A 41 -6.67 24.89 4.88
N GLN A 42 -6.47 24.12 5.96
CA GLN A 42 -7.17 24.29 7.24
C GLN A 42 -6.32 25.03 8.29
N GLY A 43 -5.17 25.60 7.87
CA GLY A 43 -4.27 26.35 8.74
C GLY A 43 -3.30 25.50 9.56
N ILE A 44 -3.23 24.19 9.30
CA ILE A 44 -2.28 23.27 9.94
C ILE A 44 -1.01 23.27 9.08
N MET A 45 0.02 24.03 9.50
CA MET A 45 1.27 24.20 8.73
C MET A 45 2.39 23.26 9.18
N ASP A 46 2.38 22.85 10.45
CA ASP A 46 3.38 21.95 11.04
C ASP A 46 2.86 20.51 11.07
N CYS A 47 2.71 19.89 9.89
CA CYS A 47 2.27 18.50 9.78
C CYS A 47 3.13 17.69 8.81
N ASN A 48 3.46 16.46 9.21
CA ASN A 48 4.18 15.49 8.38
C ASN A 48 3.31 14.25 8.18
N VAL A 49 3.33 13.69 6.97
CA VAL A 49 2.60 12.47 6.64
C VAL A 49 3.60 11.48 6.03
N LEU A 50 3.65 10.27 6.61
CA LEU A 50 4.39 9.14 6.07
C LEU A 50 3.39 8.01 5.81
N ALA A 51 3.18 7.70 4.55
CA ALA A 51 2.50 6.51 4.08
C ALA A 51 3.56 5.52 3.59
N MET A 52 3.27 4.22 3.65
CA MET A 52 4.18 3.19 3.15
C MET A 52 3.49 2.37 2.06
N PRO A 53 4.22 1.99 0.99
CA PRO A 53 3.66 1.11 -0.04
C PRO A 53 3.30 -0.24 0.57
N ALA A 54 2.20 -0.83 0.10
CA ALA A 54 1.94 -2.25 0.27
C ALA A 54 2.94 -3.07 -0.58
N ALA A 55 4.25 -2.99 -0.34
CA ALA A 55 5.29 -3.61 -1.16
C ALA A 55 5.80 -4.93 -0.57
N ILE A 56 6.09 -5.89 -1.46
CA ILE A 56 6.79 -7.14 -1.18
C ILE A 56 8.27 -6.94 -1.47
N PHE A 57 9.12 -7.16 -0.48
CA PHE A 57 10.56 -7.21 -0.64
C PHE A 57 11.00 -8.68 -0.58
N PHE A 58 11.83 -9.10 -1.53
CA PHE A 58 12.40 -10.44 -1.62
C PHE A 58 13.90 -10.32 -1.79
N SER A 59 14.68 -10.97 -0.94
CA SER A 59 16.12 -11.01 -1.04
C SER A 59 16.63 -12.39 -0.68
N ILE A 60 17.76 -12.79 -1.26
CA ILE A 60 18.42 -14.06 -0.95
C ILE A 60 19.68 -13.75 -0.12
N GLU A 61 19.74 -14.32 1.07
CA GLU A 61 20.84 -14.13 2.02
C GLU A 61 22.18 -14.59 1.41
N ASN A 62 23.27 -13.87 1.73
CA ASN A 62 24.61 -14.10 1.18
C ASN A 62 24.71 -14.02 -0.36
N THR A 63 23.73 -13.37 -1.00
CA THR A 63 23.79 -13.01 -2.41
C THR A 63 23.50 -11.52 -2.58
N ASN A 64 23.82 -10.99 -3.75
CA ASN A 64 23.42 -9.65 -4.14
C ASN A 64 22.03 -9.63 -4.81
N ILE A 65 21.23 -10.69 -4.64
CA ILE A 65 19.91 -10.80 -5.27
C ILE A 65 18.86 -10.23 -4.32
N SER A 66 18.30 -9.09 -4.71
CA SER A 66 17.11 -8.49 -4.10
C SER A 66 16.12 -8.08 -5.20
N ARG A 67 14.83 -8.11 -4.86
CA ARG A 67 13.67 -7.83 -5.70
C ARG A 67 12.63 -7.14 -4.84
N MET A 68 11.99 -6.10 -5.35
CA MET A 68 10.89 -5.42 -4.68
C MET A 68 9.71 -5.32 -5.64
N LYS A 69 8.50 -5.63 -5.16
CA LYS A 69 7.25 -5.57 -5.92
C LYS A 69 6.21 -4.78 -5.12
N ARG A 70 5.84 -3.60 -5.60
CA ARG A 70 4.77 -2.77 -5.03
C ARG A 70 3.39 -3.36 -5.33
N VAL A 71 2.52 -3.51 -4.33
CA VAL A 71 1.10 -3.90 -4.49
C VAL A 71 0.26 -2.64 -4.51
N THR A 72 -0.37 -2.38 -5.65
CA THR A 72 -1.12 -1.16 -5.91
C THR A 72 -2.61 -1.41 -6.04
N SER A 73 -3.08 -2.65 -6.08
CA SER A 73 -4.51 -2.93 -5.94
C SER A 73 -4.63 -4.40 -5.61
N SER A 74 -5.40 -4.69 -4.58
CA SER A 74 -5.80 -6.05 -4.28
C SER A 74 -7.25 -6.15 -4.73
N SER A 75 -7.49 -6.83 -5.85
CA SER A 75 -8.81 -7.42 -6.06
C SER A 75 -8.76 -8.81 -5.43
N TYR A 76 -9.67 -9.07 -4.49
CA TYR A 76 -9.71 -10.36 -3.81
C TYR A 76 -10.26 -11.41 -4.79
N ASN A 77 -9.37 -12.13 -5.43
CA ASN A 77 -9.72 -13.22 -6.34
C ASN A 77 -9.09 -14.51 -5.81
N ILE A 78 -9.89 -15.33 -5.13
CA ILE A 78 -9.44 -16.53 -4.43
C ILE A 78 -9.04 -17.67 -5.38
N GLU A 79 -9.65 -17.73 -6.56
CA GLU A 79 -9.30 -18.71 -7.60
C GLU A 79 -7.85 -18.50 -8.05
N LYS A 80 -7.45 -17.25 -8.31
CA LYS A 80 -6.07 -16.90 -8.65
C LYS A 80 -5.07 -17.24 -7.54
N VAL A 81 -5.50 -17.25 -6.27
CA VAL A 81 -4.65 -17.67 -5.14
C VAL A 81 -4.48 -19.20 -5.12
N CYS A 82 -5.56 -19.96 -5.32
CA CYS A 82 -5.52 -21.42 -5.41
C CYS A 82 -4.65 -21.90 -6.58
N ASP A 83 -4.79 -21.28 -7.75
CA ASP A 83 -4.01 -21.61 -8.95
C ASP A 83 -2.51 -21.41 -8.72
N VAL A 84 -2.11 -20.25 -8.19
CA VAL A 84 -0.70 -19.95 -7.90
C VAL A 84 -0.12 -20.91 -6.86
N ASN A 85 -0.90 -21.29 -5.83
CA ASN A 85 -0.45 -22.26 -4.83
C ASN A 85 -0.31 -23.68 -5.39
N GLN A 86 -1.19 -24.08 -6.30
CA GLN A 86 -1.08 -25.37 -6.97
C GLN A 86 0.15 -25.40 -7.89
N ILE A 87 0.35 -24.36 -8.70
CA ILE A 87 1.53 -24.16 -9.54
C ILE A 87 2.80 -24.23 -8.68
N SER A 88 2.82 -23.54 -7.53
CA SER A 88 3.94 -23.59 -6.59
C SER A 88 4.25 -25.02 -6.11
N ARG A 89 3.23 -25.83 -5.76
CA ARG A 89 3.44 -27.23 -5.34
C ARG A 89 3.90 -28.12 -6.50
N GLN A 90 3.41 -27.88 -7.72
CA GLN A 90 3.81 -28.63 -8.90
C GLN A 90 5.27 -28.36 -9.29
N LEU A 91 5.72 -27.09 -9.20
CA LEU A 91 7.12 -26.71 -9.38
C LEU A 91 8.04 -27.43 -8.38
N VAL A 92 7.64 -27.47 -7.10
CA VAL A 92 8.42 -28.18 -6.05
C VAL A 92 8.42 -29.69 -6.26
N ALA A 93 7.33 -30.27 -6.78
CA ALA A 93 7.23 -31.70 -7.09
C ALA A 93 7.92 -32.10 -8.42
N GLY A 94 8.51 -31.15 -9.15
CA GLY A 94 9.13 -31.37 -10.46
C GLY A 94 8.13 -31.76 -11.56
N GLN A 95 6.84 -31.48 -11.34
CA GLN A 95 5.76 -31.77 -12.28
C GLN A 95 5.53 -30.63 -13.28
N LEU A 96 6.11 -29.46 -12.99
CA LEU A 96 6.10 -28.28 -13.84
C LEU A 96 7.53 -27.75 -13.89
N ASP A 97 7.99 -27.40 -15.10
CA ASP A 97 9.29 -26.77 -15.33
C ASP A 97 9.08 -25.29 -15.66
N LEU A 98 10.08 -24.46 -15.37
CA LEU A 98 10.01 -23.01 -15.54
C LEU A 98 10.30 -22.56 -16.98
N ASP A 99 10.85 -23.45 -17.81
CA ASP A 99 11.36 -23.16 -19.16
C ASP A 99 10.44 -23.62 -20.31
N THR A 100 9.18 -23.99 -20.03
CA THR A 100 8.18 -24.39 -21.04
C THR A 100 7.04 -23.39 -21.12
#